data_AF-A0A228RLR1-F1
#
_entry.id   AF-A0A228RLR1-F1
#
_cell.length_a   1.000
_cell.length_b   1.000
_cell.length_c   1.000
_cell.angle_alpha   90.00
_cell.angle_beta   90.00
_cell.angle_gamma   90.00
#
_symmetry.space_group_name_H-M   'P 1'
#
loop_
_entity.id
_entity.type
_entity.pdbx_description
1 polymer ?
#
loop_
_entity_poly.entity_id
_entity_poly.type
_entity_poly.pdbx_seq_one_letter_code
_entity_poly.pdbx_strand_id
1 'polypeptide(L)'
;MRPALQQKILEICDRKIAEKGANVGLSFYAFFANKNDDPELLMEAAVWWIKTHRFDHFEKATKIRAVVTALADNLNDSRRTVTERARDKPC
;
A
#
# COMPACT_ATOMS: atom_id res chain seq x y z
N MET A 1 -4.51 6.76 5.00
CA MET A 1 -4.16 5.40 5.44
C MET A 1 -3.00 5.49 6.42
N ARG A 2 -3.12 4.88 7.60
CA ARG A 2 -2.08 4.87 8.65
C ARG A 2 -0.77 4.23 8.14
N PRO A 3 0.42 4.71 8.59
CA PRO A 3 1.71 4.13 8.19
C PRO A 3 1.83 2.63 8.49
N ALA A 4 1.27 2.17 9.63
CA ALA A 4 1.28 0.76 10.00
C ALA A 4 0.54 -0.14 8.98
N LEU A 5 -0.58 0.35 8.41
CA LEU A 5 -1.31 -0.37 7.38
C LEU A 5 -0.52 -0.40 6.05
N GLN A 6 0.13 0.72 5.69
CA GLN A 6 0.98 0.79 4.50
C GLN A 6 2.12 -0.24 4.56
N GLN A 7 2.86 -0.25 5.67
CA GLN A 7 3.97 -1.18 5.87
C GLN A 7 3.50 -2.65 5.77
N LYS A 8 2.39 -2.98 6.46
CA LYS A 8 1.82 -4.33 6.42
C LYS A 8 1.41 -4.74 5.01
N ILE A 9 0.82 -3.85 4.21
CA ILE A 9 0.45 -4.15 2.82
C ILE A 9 1.71 -4.44 1.98
N LEU A 10 2.75 -3.63 2.11
CA LEU A 10 4.01 -3.80 1.37
C LEU A 10 4.68 -5.14 1.71
N GLU A 11 4.85 -5.45 2.99
CA GLU A 11 5.45 -6.70 3.46
C GLU A 11 4.71 -7.94 2.92
N ILE A 12 3.37 -7.91 2.95
CA ILE A 12 2.57 -9.02 2.44
C ILE A 12 2.64 -9.13 0.91
N CYS A 13 2.62 -8.00 0.20
CA CYS A 13 2.77 -8.00 -1.26
C CYS A 13 4.13 -8.57 -1.67
N ASP A 14 5.22 -8.09 -1.07
CA ASP A 14 6.58 -8.56 -1.36
C ASP A 14 6.74 -10.05 -1.09
N ARG A 15 6.27 -10.50 0.07
CA ARG A 15 6.27 -11.93 0.42
C ARG A 15 5.48 -12.77 -0.58
N LYS A 16 4.27 -12.34 -0.95
CA LYS A 16 3.42 -13.11 -1.88
C LYS A 16 3.98 -13.12 -3.30
N ILE A 17 4.62 -12.04 -3.73
CA ILE A 17 5.32 -11.98 -5.02
C ILE A 17 6.51 -12.95 -5.02
N ALA A 18 7.29 -13.00 -3.94
CA ALA A 18 8.40 -13.93 -3.81
C ALA A 18 7.94 -15.40 -3.79
N GLU A 19 6.85 -15.70 -3.07
CA GLU A 19 6.31 -17.06 -2.95
C GLU A 19 5.59 -17.55 -4.22
N LYS A 20 4.84 -16.68 -4.92
CA LYS A 20 3.88 -17.08 -5.96
C LYS A 20 4.11 -16.40 -7.33
N GLY A 21 5.09 -15.50 -7.43
CA GLY A 21 5.41 -14.75 -8.64
C GLY A 21 4.63 -13.43 -8.77
N ALA A 22 5.08 -12.60 -9.72
CA ALA A 22 4.60 -11.22 -9.92
C ALA A 22 3.13 -11.09 -10.34
N ASN A 23 2.51 -12.16 -10.83
CA ASN A 23 1.11 -12.19 -11.28
C ASN A 23 0.12 -12.61 -10.18
N VAL A 24 0.58 -12.83 -8.94
CA VAL A 24 -0.29 -13.21 -7.84
C VAL A 24 -1.36 -12.13 -7.59
N GLY A 25 -2.63 -12.55 -7.58
CA GLY A 25 -3.77 -11.74 -7.16
C GLY A 25 -3.98 -11.83 -5.65
N LEU A 26 -4.19 -10.68 -5.01
CA LEU A 26 -4.49 -10.58 -3.58
C LEU A 26 -5.84 -9.87 -3.39
N SER A 27 -6.56 -10.24 -2.33
CA SER A 27 -7.68 -9.48 -1.80
C SER A 27 -7.23 -8.73 -0.55
N PHE A 28 -7.97 -7.72 -0.09
CA PHE A 28 -7.61 -6.97 1.12
C PHE A 28 -7.54 -7.86 2.38
N TYR A 29 -8.25 -8.99 2.40
CA TYR A 29 -8.16 -9.96 3.50
C TYR A 29 -6.78 -10.61 3.60
N ALA A 30 -5.98 -10.63 2.53
CA ALA A 30 -4.64 -11.21 2.55
C ALA A 30 -3.69 -10.51 3.54
N PHE A 31 -4.02 -9.29 3.99
CA PHE A 31 -3.23 -8.53 4.94
C PHE A 31 -3.45 -8.95 6.41
N PHE A 32 -4.41 -9.84 6.67
CA PHE A 32 -4.82 -10.23 8.02
C PHE A 32 -4.66 -11.74 8.19
N ALA A 33 -4.08 -12.17 9.32
CA ALA A 33 -3.92 -13.59 9.63
C ALA A 33 -5.27 -14.24 9.95
N ASN A 34 -6.15 -13.51 10.66
CA ASN A 34 -7.50 -13.92 10.97
C ASN A 34 -8.47 -12.75 10.73
N LYS A 35 -9.71 -13.10 10.35
CA LYS A 35 -10.79 -12.14 10.16
C LYS A 35 -11.19 -11.66 11.56
N ASN A 36 -10.98 -10.38 11.85
CA ASN A 36 -11.38 -9.67 13.09
C ASN A 36 -10.34 -9.53 14.21
N ASP A 37 -9.06 -9.89 14.01
CA ASP A 37 -8.04 -9.61 15.04
C ASP A 37 -7.87 -8.10 15.31
N ASP A 38 -8.01 -7.30 14.25
CA ASP A 38 -8.04 -5.84 14.32
C ASP A 38 -9.17 -5.33 13.40
N PRO A 39 -10.41 -5.22 13.92
CA PRO A 39 -11.57 -4.86 13.12
C PRO A 39 -11.46 -3.42 12.60
N GLU A 40 -10.82 -2.51 13.33
CA GLU A 40 -10.63 -1.13 12.89
C GLU A 40 -9.67 -1.06 11.69
N LEU A 41 -8.55 -1.77 11.75
CA LEU A 41 -7.59 -1.88 10.65
C LEU A 41 -8.20 -2.59 9.44
N LEU A 42 -9.02 -3.61 9.66
CA LEU A 42 -9.77 -4.29 8.60
C LEU A 42 -10.72 -3.32 7.88
N MET A 43 -11.49 -2.53 8.63
CA MET A 43 -12.41 -1.55 8.05
C MET A 43 -11.67 -0.44 7.31
N GLU A 44 -10.54 0.04 7.84
CA GLU A 44 -9.69 1.00 7.13
C GLU A 44 -9.16 0.42 5.81
N ALA A 45 -8.65 -0.81 5.83
CA ALA A 45 -8.18 -1.50 4.63
C ALA A 45 -9.31 -1.69 3.61
N ALA A 46 -10.51 -2.06 4.06
CA ALA A 46 -11.68 -2.21 3.20
C ALA A 46 -12.12 -0.88 2.57
N VAL A 47 -12.14 0.21 3.33
CA VAL A 47 -12.45 1.56 2.81
C VAL A 47 -11.42 1.97 1.76
N TRP A 48 -10.13 1.81 2.06
CA TRP A 48 -9.06 2.13 1.13
C TRP A 48 -9.15 1.30 -0.16
N TRP A 49 -9.41 -0.01 -0.04
CA TRP A 49 -9.52 -0.93 -1.16
C TRP A 49 -10.72 -0.63 -2.05
N ILE A 50 -11.92 -0.59 -1.45
CA ILE A 50 -13.19 -0.57 -2.17
C ILE A 50 -13.58 0.87 -2.56
N LYS A 51 -13.48 1.82 -1.63
CA LYS A 51 -13.96 3.19 -1.88
C LYS A 51 -12.89 4.08 -2.52
N THR A 52 -11.66 4.03 -2.01
CA THR A 52 -10.59 4.94 -2.49
C THR A 52 -10.03 4.47 -3.83
N HIS A 53 -9.57 3.21 -3.92
CA HIS A 53 -8.93 2.71 -5.13
C HIS A 53 -9.85 1.89 -6.03
N ARG A 54 -11.01 1.47 -5.54
CA ARG A 54 -12.00 0.67 -6.28
C ARG A 54 -11.38 -0.55 -6.95
N PHE A 55 -10.49 -1.21 -6.22
CA PHE A 55 -9.93 -2.48 -6.67
C PHE A 55 -11.04 -3.52 -6.75
N ASP A 56 -10.86 -4.46 -7.68
CA ASP A 56 -11.73 -5.64 -7.80
C ASP A 56 -11.53 -6.56 -6.58
N HIS A 57 -12.25 -7.68 -6.54
CA HIS A 57 -12.17 -8.68 -5.48
C HIS A 57 -10.72 -9.19 -5.29
N PHE A 58 -10.00 -9.29 -6.40
CA PHE A 58 -8.56 -9.56 -6.43
C PHE A 58 -7.84 -8.54 -7.30
N GLU A 59 -6.70 -8.07 -6.84
CA GLU A 59 -5.84 -7.16 -7.58
C GLU A 59 -4.39 -7.68 -7.56
N LYS A 60 -3.61 -7.37 -8.60
CA LYS A 60 -2.22 -7.84 -8.67
C LYS A 60 -1.38 -7.24 -7.54
N ALA A 61 -0.62 -8.08 -6.85
CA ALA A 61 0.26 -7.65 -5.76
C ALA A 61 1.24 -6.54 -6.18
N THR A 62 1.76 -6.61 -7.42
CA THR A 62 2.64 -5.58 -7.99
C THR A 62 1.95 -4.23 -8.13
N LYS A 63 0.67 -4.21 -8.53
CA LYS A 63 -0.12 -2.97 -8.64
C LYS A 63 -0.43 -2.37 -7.26
N ILE A 64 -0.85 -3.21 -6.31
CA ILE A 64 -1.12 -2.79 -4.92
C ILE A 64 0.14 -2.15 -4.32
N ARG A 65 1.28 -2.84 -4.42
CA ARG A 65 2.58 -2.37 -3.92
C ARG A 65 2.98 -1.02 -4.53
N ALA A 66 2.81 -0.84 -5.83
CA ALA A 66 3.14 0.41 -6.52
C ALA A 66 2.29 1.58 -5.99
N VAL A 67 0.98 1.37 -5.81
CA VAL A 67 0.07 2.40 -5.27
C VAL A 67 0.47 2.80 -3.85
N VAL A 68 0.78 1.83 -2.98
CA VAL A 68 1.17 2.12 -1.59
C VAL A 68 2.54 2.80 -1.51
N THR A 69 3.49 2.39 -2.34
CA THR A 69 4.83 3.02 -2.40
C THR A 69 4.69 4.49 -2.80
N ALA A 70 3.92 4.78 -3.85
CA ALA A 70 3.68 6.17 -4.29
C ALA A 70 3.01 7.02 -3.20
N LEU A 71 2.11 6.42 -2.39
CA LEU A 71 1.48 7.12 -1.27
C LEU A 71 2.51 7.50 -0.18
N ALA A 72 3.46 6.61 0.11
CA ALA A 72 4.54 6.88 1.06
C ALA A 72 5.49 7.98 0.57
N ASP A 73 5.81 7.97 -0.73
CA ASP A 73 6.67 8.99 -1.35
C ASP A 73 6.04 10.38 -1.33
N ASN A 74 4.72 10.47 -1.58
CA ASN A 74 3.98 11.74 -1.53
C ASN A 74 3.96 12.37 -0.11
N LEU A 75 3.97 11.53 0.94
CA LEU A 75 4.10 12.00 2.32
C LEU A 75 5.50 12.54 2.61
N ASN A 76 6.53 11.92 2.03
CA ASN A 76 7.91 12.38 2.19
C ASN A 76 8.17 13.66 1.40
N ASP A 77 7.63 13.82 0.19
CA ASP A 77 7.74 15.07 -0.57
C ASP A 77 7.09 16.24 0.19
N SER A 78 5.91 16.03 0.77
CA SER A 78 5.19 17.05 1.55
C SER A 78 5.93 17.51 2.82
N ARG A 79 6.86 16.70 3.34
CA ARG A 79 7.73 17.04 4.48
C ARG A 79 9.05 17.67 4.09
N ARG A 80 9.44 17.62 2.81
CA ARG A 80 10.66 18.29 2.35
C ARG A 80 10.46 19.80 2.46
N THR A 81 11.44 20.46 3.07
CA THR A 81 11.47 21.92 3.13
C THR A 81 11.62 22.49 1.71
N VAL A 82 11.12 23.69 1.47
CA VAL A 82 11.21 24.38 0.16
C VAL A 82 12.65 24.41 -0.37
N THR A 83 13.62 24.47 0.54
CA THR A 83 15.06 24.47 0.30
C THR A 83 15.65 23.12 -0.18
N GLU A 84 14.97 22.00 0.07
CA GLU A 84 15.41 20.66 -0.38
C GLU A 84 14.85 20.33 -1.77
N ARG A 85 13.61 20.75 -2.08
CA ARG A 85 13.01 20.57 -3.42
C ARG A 85 13.78 21.27 -4.53
N ALA A 86 14.43 22.40 -4.23
CA ALA A 86 15.20 23.18 -5.20
C ALA A 86 16.52 22.52 -5.64
N ARG A 87 17.03 21.52 -4.90
CA ARG A 87 18.31 20.86 -5.20
C ARG A 87 18.21 19.70 -6.19
N ASP A 88 17.02 19.13 -6.35
CA ASP A 88 16.78 17.96 -7.21
C ASP A 88 16.29 18.34 -8.63
N LYS A 89 16.19 19.64 -8.95
CA LYS A 89 15.81 20.09 -10.29
C LYS A 89 17.02 19.89 -11.23
N PRO A 90 16.95 19.02 -12.26
CA PRO A 90 18.03 18.90 -13.22
C PRO A 90 18.18 20.24 -13.96
N CYS A 91 19.43 20.63 -14.19
CA CYS A 91 19.82 21.85 -14.91
C CYS A 91 19.20 21.89 -16.31
#